data_AF-A0AAV4NSF6-F1
#
_entry.id   AF-A0AAV4NSF6-F1
#
_cell.length_a   1.000
_cell.length_b   1.000
_cell.length_c   1.000
_cell.angle_alpha   90.00
_cell.angle_beta   90.00
_cell.angle_gamma   90.00
#
_symmetry.space_group_name_H-M   'P 1'
#
loop_
_entity.id
_entity.type
_entity.pdbx_description
1 polymer ?
#
loop_
_entity_poly.entity_id
_entity_poly.type
_entity_poly.pdbx_seq_one_letter_code
_entity_poly.pdbx_strand_id
1 'polypeptide(L)' 'VIANYLMWRIVGQAFPTLHRAWGEISQHYSSILTGKVRQEARWEHCLATLSGSLSTALASLYVKNHFKDGSKDLVSFG' A
#
# COMPACT_ATOMS: atom_id res chain seq x y z
N VAL A 1 -24.51 -16.20 15.11
CA VAL A 1 -23.89 -16.17 13.75
C VAL A 1 -23.32 -14.80 13.40
N ILE A 2 -24.05 -13.69 13.60
CA ILE A 2 -23.57 -12.31 13.29
C ILE A 2 -22.28 -11.94 14.04
N ALA A 3 -22.19 -12.25 15.34
CA ALA A 3 -21.00 -11.95 16.13
C ALA A 3 -19.72 -12.62 15.57
N ASN A 4 -19.81 -13.88 15.14
CA ASN A 4 -18.67 -14.60 14.55
C ASN A 4 -18.22 -13.96 13.24
N TYR A 5 -19.17 -13.52 12.41
CA TYR A 5 -18.86 -12.82 11.17
C TYR A 5 -18.17 -11.48 11.44
N LEU A 6 -18.67 -10.69 12.39
CA LEU A 6 -18.06 -9.40 12.76
C LEU A 6 -16.64 -9.60 13.33
N MET A 7 -16.45 -10.59 14.19
CA MET A 7 -15.14 -10.94 14.74
C MET A 7 -14.16 -11.34 13.63
N TRP A 8 -14.59 -12.17 12.68
CA TRP A 8 -13.76 -12.54 11.53
C TRP A 8 -13.35 -11.33 10.68
N ARG A 9 -14.26 -10.37 10.45
CA ARG A 9 -13.96 -9.14 9.71
C ARG A 9 -12.89 -8.31 10.40
N ILE A 10 -12.97 -8.13 11.71
CA ILE A 10 -11.99 -7.36 12.49
C ILE A 10 -10.63 -8.05 12.49
N VAL A 11 -10.61 -9.36 12.75
CA VAL A 11 -9.37 -10.17 12.72
C VAL A 11 -8.70 -10.11 11.35
N GLY A 12 -9.48 -10.17 10.27
CA GLY A 12 -8.96 -10.05 8.91
C GLY A 12 -8.30 -8.70 8.61
N GLN A 13 -8.79 -7.60 9.20
CA GLN A 13 -8.17 -6.27 9.06
C GLN A 13 -6.82 -6.18 9.78
N ALA A 14 -6.58 -7.00 10.81
CA ALA A 14 -5.31 -7.01 11.55
C ALA A 14 -4.22 -7.86 10.87
N PHE A 15 -4.55 -8.71 9.89
CA PHE A 15 -3.55 -9.57 9.21
C PHE A 15 -2.33 -8.84 8.63
N PRO A 16 -2.43 -7.63 8.03
CA PRO A 16 -1.27 -6.91 7.52
C PRO A 16 -0.27 -6.48 8.60
N THR A 17 -0.71 -6.33 9.85
CA THR A 17 0.12 -5.87 10.97
C THR A 17 0.64 -7.01 11.85
N LEU A 18 0.15 -8.23 11.63
CA LEU A 18 0.53 -9.43 12.39
C LEU A 18 1.82 -10.09 11.86
N HIS A 19 2.34 -11.05 12.63
CA HIS A 19 3.56 -11.80 12.32
C HIS A 19 3.49 -12.51 10.95
N ARG A 20 4.65 -12.75 10.31
CA ARG A 20 4.78 -13.22 8.92
C ARG A 20 3.90 -14.43 8.56
N ALA A 21 3.69 -15.36 9.51
CA ALA A 21 2.82 -16.53 9.33
C ALA A 21 1.37 -16.18 8.92
N TRP A 22 0.83 -15.06 9.39
CA TRP A 22 -0.51 -14.58 9.00
C TRP A 22 -0.52 -13.96 7.60
N GLY A 23 0.63 -13.44 7.17
CA GLY A 23 0.83 -12.92 5.82
C GLY A 23 0.65 -14.00 4.75
N GLU A 24 1.16 -15.22 4.99
CA GLU A 24 1.04 -16.35 4.05
C GLU A 24 -0.41 -16.81 3.87
N ILE A 25 -1.18 -16.89 4.97
CA ILE A 25 -2.61 -17.25 4.92
C ILE A 25 -3.41 -16.17 4.18
N SER A 26 -3.15 -14.90 4.48
CA SER A 26 -3.76 -13.76 3.78
C SER A 26 -3.39 -13.73 2.30
N GLN A 27 -2.14 -14.05 1.97
CA GLN A 27 -1.66 -14.15 0.59
C GLN A 27 -2.38 -15.25 -0.17
N HIS A 28 -2.52 -16.44 0.43
CA HIS A 28 -3.21 -17.56 -0.19
C HIS A 28 -4.70 -17.26 -0.42
N TYR A 29 -5.36 -16.64 0.56
CA TYR A 29 -6.75 -16.21 0.40
C TYR A 29 -6.90 -15.13 -0.68
N SER A 30 -5.99 -14.15 -0.71
CA SER A 30 -5.98 -13.06 -1.70
C SER A 30 -5.68 -13.57 -3.11
N SER A 31 -4.77 -14.54 -3.26
CA SER A 31 -4.44 -15.12 -4.57
C SER A 31 -5.62 -15.89 -5.18
N ILE A 32 -6.40 -16.59 -4.35
CA ILE A 32 -7.64 -17.26 -4.78
C ILE A 32 -8.67 -16.22 -5.25
N LEU A 33 -8.84 -15.11 -4.52
CA LEU A 33 -9.84 -14.08 -4.85
C LEU A 33 -9.48 -13.22 -6.06
N THR A 34 -8.20 -12.89 -6.23
CA THR A 34 -7.74 -11.93 -7.24
C THR A 34 -7.08 -12.58 -8.45
N GLY A 35 -6.76 -13.88 -8.37
CA GLY A 35 -5.96 -14.60 -9.37
C GLY A 35 -4.49 -14.16 -9.43
N LYS A 36 -4.06 -13.22 -8.57
CA LYS A 36 -2.66 -12.75 -8.54
C LYS A 36 -1.80 -13.79 -7.82
N VAL A 37 -0.91 -14.44 -8.56
CA VAL A 37 0.02 -15.48 -8.06
C VAL A 37 1.08 -14.90 -7.11
N ARG A 38 1.39 -13.60 -7.23
CA ARG A 38 2.44 -12.94 -6.45
C ARG A 38 1.84 -11.81 -5.63
N GLN A 39 2.12 -11.82 -4.32
CA GLN A 39 1.81 -10.67 -3.48
C GLN A 39 2.71 -9.50 -3.89
N GLU A 40 2.12 -8.31 -3.97
CA GLU A 40 2.87 -7.06 -4.14
C GLU A 40 3.98 -7.00 -3.09
N ALA A 41 5.14 -6.48 -3.50
CA ALA A 41 6.29 -6.46 -2.61
C ALA A 41 5.95 -5.65 -1.36
N ARG A 42 6.47 -6.04 -0.18
CA ARG A 42 6.16 -5.35 1.09
C ARG A 42 6.39 -3.83 1.02
N TRP A 43 7.40 -3.40 0.28
CA TRP A 43 7.69 -1.97 0.10
C TRP A 43 6.59 -1.26 -0.70
N GLU A 44 5.99 -1.90 -1.71
CA GLU A 44 4.86 -1.35 -2.47
C GLU A 44 3.64 -1.16 -1.58
N HIS A 45 3.37 -2.14 -0.72
CA HIS A 45 2.27 -2.05 0.26
C HIS A 45 2.48 -0.92 1.28
N CYS A 46 3.70 -0.78 1.79
CA CYS A 46 4.06 0.33 2.66
C CYS A 46 3.96 1.68 1.93
N LEU A 47 4.39 1.75 0.67
CA LEU A 47 4.30 2.95 -0.15
C LEU A 47 2.84 3.35 -0.41
N ALA A 48 1.97 2.37 -0.69
CA ALA A 48 0.53 2.60 -0.87
C ALA A 48 -0.13 3.14 0.40
N THR A 49 0.23 2.57 1.57
CA THR A 49 -0.28 3.05 2.88
C THR A 49 0.23 4.46 3.19
N LEU A 50 1.51 4.72 2.90
CA LEU A 50 2.12 6.03 3.07
C LEU A 50 1.49 7.06 2.14
N SER A 51 1.23 6.69 0.88
CA SER A 51 0.56 7.57 -0.09
C SER A 51 -0.88 7.89 0.32
N GLY A 52 -1.58 6.99 0.99
CA GLY A 52 -2.95 7.23 1.48
C GLY A 52 -3.01 8.15 2.71
N SER A 53 -1.98 8.15 3.55
CA SER A 53 -1.96 8.90 4.82
C SER A 53 -1.12 10.19 4.77
N LEU A 54 -0.04 10.19 4.00
CA LEU A 54 1.00 11.22 3.98
C LEU A 54 1.37 11.62 2.54
N SER A 55 0.39 11.68 1.64
CA SER A 55 0.57 12.01 0.22
C SER A 55 1.41 13.27 -0.02
N THR A 56 1.14 14.36 0.71
CA THR A 56 1.85 15.63 0.56
C THR A 56 3.31 15.55 1.02
N ALA A 57 3.58 14.86 2.12
CA ALA A 57 4.95 14.67 2.61
C ALA A 57 5.75 13.78 1.65
N LEU A 58 5.12 12.73 1.13
CA LEU A 58 5.70 11.85 0.11
C LEU A 58 6.00 12.62 -1.19
N ALA A 59 5.07 13.47 -1.64
CA ALA A 59 5.26 14.31 -2.82
C ALA A 59 6.39 15.33 -2.64
N SER A 60 6.47 15.98 -1.47
CA SER A 60 7.56 16.92 -1.14
C SER A 60 8.94 16.23 -1.18
N LEU A 61 9.03 15.02 -0.60
CA LEU A 61 10.24 14.22 -0.65
C LEU A 61 10.60 13.81 -2.08
N TYR A 62 9.61 13.42 -2.88
CA TYR A 62 9.82 13.09 -4.29
C TYR A 62 10.34 14.29 -5.09
N VAL A 63 9.71 15.47 -4.94
CA VAL A 63 10.12 16.68 -5.65
C VAL A 63 11.54 17.08 -5.26
N LYS A 64 11.88 17.06 -3.97
CA LYS A 64 13.22 17.42 -3.49
C LYS A 64 14.33 16.52 -4.07
N ASN A 65 14.05 15.23 -4.26
CA ASN A 65 15.07 14.26 -4.65
C ASN A 65 15.12 13.99 -6.16
N HIS A 66 14.00 14.15 -6.86
CA HIS A 66 13.88 13.75 -8.27
C HIS A 66 13.52 14.89 -9.22
N PHE A 67 13.13 16.07 -8.71
CA PHE A 67 12.82 17.23 -9.54
C PHE A 67 14.05 18.14 -9.62
N LYS A 68 14.61 18.30 -10.81
CA LYS A 68 15.73 19.23 -11.04
C LYS A 68 15.21 20.65 -11.18
N ASP A 69 15.90 21.60 -10.56
CA ASP A 69 15.67 23.04 -10.74
C ASP A 69 15.76 23.39 -12.23
N GLY A 70 14.65 23.87 -12.81
CA GLY A 70 14.49 24.17 -14.25
C GLY A 70 13.45 23.31 -14.99
N SER A 71 13.00 22.19 -14.42
CA SER A 71 11.95 21.35 -15.05
C SER A 71 10.59 22.05 -15.12
N LYS A 72 10.36 23.01 -14.22
CA LYS A 72 9.11 23.79 -14.13
C LYS A 72 9.07 24.89 -15.19
N ASP A 73 10.22 25.48 -15.51
CA ASP A 73 10.33 26.58 -16.47
C ASP A 73 10.15 26.09 -17.92
N LEU A 74 10.60 24.88 -18.23
CA LEU A 74 10.39 24.25 -19.55
C LEU A 74 8.91 24.00 -19.89
N VAL A 75 8.06 23.82 -18.88
CA VAL A 75 6.62 23.55 -19.07
C VAL A 75 5.81 24.84 -19.17
N SER A 76 6.30 25.95 -18.61
CA SER A 76 5.60 27.26 -18.67
C SER A 76 5.82 28.04 -19.97
N PHE A 77 6.71 27.58 -20.87
CA PHE A 77 6.97 28.20 -22.17
C PHE A 77 6.45 27.38 -23.37
N GLY A 78 5.61 26.36 -23.15
CA GLY A 78 4.87 25.63 -24.20
C GLY A 78 3.38 25.92 -24.14
#